data_AF-A0A6G0EH55-F1
#
_entry.id   AF-A0A6G0EH55-F1
#
_cell.length_a   1.000
_cell.length_b   1.000
_cell.length_c   1.000
_cell.angle_alpha   90.00
_cell.angle_beta   90.00
_cell.angle_gamma   90.00
#
_symmetry.space_group_name_H-M   'P 1'
#
loop_
_entity.id
_entity.type
_entity.pdbx_description
1 polymer ?
#
loop_
_entity_poly.entity_id
_entity_poly.type
_entity_poly.pdbx_seq_one_letter_code
_entity_poly.pdbx_strand_id
1 'polypeptide(L)'
;MATISTLLATGGLALDILGAAIIALPDIPRAKLILWSAVVRRGLNRMEGTGIREGERGYGQLKKILEAHYNVEFPPDVWAMRVGFYTMSKYGYETVYLFTDPDDEDKQVALGKDLGLDVDYRVVKKGLQTRLDRQQAFIRGAGFLLLGTGFISQIVARLIV
;
A
#
# COMPACT_ATOMS: atom_id res chain seq x y z
N MET A 1 -42.85 20.77 -5.37
CA MET A 1 -42.24 19.49 -5.79
C MET A 1 -41.08 19.82 -6.71
N ALA A 2 -39.90 19.23 -6.51
CA ALA A 2 -38.82 19.36 -7.49
C ALA A 2 -39.17 18.52 -8.72
N THR A 3 -39.10 19.11 -9.91
CA THR A 3 -39.25 18.35 -11.17
C THR A 3 -38.06 17.40 -11.36
N ILE A 4 -38.28 16.30 -12.08
CA ILE A 4 -37.24 15.30 -12.39
C ILE A 4 -36.00 15.97 -13.02
N SER A 5 -36.21 16.96 -13.90
CA SER A 5 -35.14 17.76 -14.49
C SER A 5 -34.31 18.51 -13.45
N THR A 6 -34.95 19.12 -12.45
CA THR A 6 -34.25 19.86 -11.39
C THR A 6 -33.41 18.94 -10.51
N LEU A 7 -33.93 17.73 -10.21
CA LEU A 7 -33.21 16.72 -9.44
C LEU A 7 -31.99 16.16 -10.20
N LEU A 8 -32.13 15.89 -11.50
CA LEU A 8 -31.04 15.41 -12.35
C LEU A 8 -29.96 16.48 -12.55
N ALA A 9 -30.34 17.76 -12.64
CA ALA A 9 -29.40 18.87 -12.78
C ALA A 9 -28.63 19.15 -11.48
N THR A 10 -29.31 19.25 -10.33
CA THR A 10 -28.62 19.47 -9.04
C THR A 10 -27.86 18.23 -8.57
N GLY A 11 -28.40 17.03 -8.79
CA GLY A 11 -27.69 15.78 -8.54
C GLY A 11 -26.45 15.63 -9.42
N GLY A 12 -26.56 15.96 -10.71
CA GLY A 12 -25.42 15.96 -11.62
C GLY A 12 -24.34 16.98 -11.23
N LEU A 13 -24.72 18.18 -10.80
CA LEU A 13 -23.79 19.20 -10.32
C LEU A 13 -23.07 18.76 -9.03
N ALA A 14 -23.78 18.11 -8.11
CA ALA A 14 -23.18 17.58 -6.89
C ALA A 14 -22.16 16.47 -7.20
N LEU A 15 -22.48 15.57 -8.13
CA LEU A 15 -21.55 14.55 -8.62
C LEU A 15 -20.32 15.17 -9.29
N ASP A 16 -20.50 16.24 -10.06
CA ASP A 16 -19.39 16.93 -10.70
C ASP A 16 -18.48 17.62 -9.67
N ILE A 17 -19.05 18.29 -8.67
CA ILE A 17 -18.28 18.91 -7.59
C ILE A 17 -17.51 17.84 -6.80
N LEU A 18 -18.11 16.70 -6.51
CA LEU A 18 -17.45 15.60 -5.80
C LEU A 18 -16.36 14.94 -6.65
N GLY A 19 -16.63 14.67 -7.93
CA GLY A 19 -15.65 14.13 -8.87
C GLY A 19 -14.48 15.08 -9.09
N ALA A 20 -14.76 16.37 -9.28
CA ALA A 20 -13.76 17.43 -9.34
C ALA A 20 -12.98 17.53 -8.03
N ALA A 21 -13.63 17.46 -6.86
CA ALA A 21 -12.94 17.48 -5.58
C ALA A 21 -12.03 16.25 -5.40
N ILE A 22 -12.43 15.06 -5.83
CA ILE A 22 -11.60 13.83 -5.77
C ILE A 22 -10.38 13.95 -6.70
N ILE A 23 -10.52 14.58 -7.87
CA ILE A 23 -9.43 14.78 -8.82
C ILE A 23 -8.54 15.98 -8.44
N ALA A 24 -9.14 17.05 -7.98
CA ALA A 24 -8.51 18.33 -7.67
C ALA A 24 -7.93 18.39 -6.25
N LEU A 25 -8.34 17.49 -5.34
CA LEU A 25 -7.66 17.29 -4.06
C LEU A 25 -6.18 17.02 -4.36
N PRO A 26 -5.29 17.99 -4.08
CA PRO A 26 -3.88 17.71 -4.15
C PRO A 26 -3.63 16.76 -2.99
N ASP A 27 -3.19 15.55 -3.33
CA ASP A 27 -2.25 14.84 -2.49
C ASP A 27 -2.68 14.67 -1.03
N ILE A 28 -3.95 14.40 -0.69
CA ILE A 28 -4.29 13.87 0.66
C ILE A 28 -4.14 12.36 0.67
N PRO A 29 -4.69 11.60 -0.29
CA PRO A 29 -4.25 10.24 -0.52
C PRO A 29 -2.77 10.21 -0.88
N ARG A 30 -2.22 11.17 -1.67
CA ARG A 30 -0.77 11.20 -1.86
C ARG A 30 -0.01 11.63 -0.61
N ALA A 31 -0.43 12.57 0.23
CA ALA A 31 0.29 12.94 1.45
C ALA A 31 0.24 11.82 2.47
N LYS A 32 -0.90 11.13 2.60
CA LYS A 32 -1.02 9.92 3.41
C LYS A 32 -0.20 8.78 2.80
N LEU A 33 -0.18 8.60 1.48
CA LEU A 33 0.72 7.67 0.79
C LEU A 33 2.18 8.09 0.88
N ILE A 34 2.51 9.38 0.91
CA ILE A 34 3.86 9.95 0.96
C ILE A 34 4.37 9.80 2.38
N LEU A 35 3.54 10.06 3.38
CA LEU A 35 3.84 9.82 4.79
C LEU A 35 3.95 8.32 5.05
N TRP A 36 2.99 7.51 4.59
CA TRP A 36 3.02 6.06 4.73
C TRP A 36 4.20 5.45 3.97
N SER A 37 4.44 5.86 2.72
CA SER A 37 5.60 5.41 1.94
C SER A 37 6.90 5.94 2.53
N ALA A 38 6.95 7.13 3.13
CA ALA A 38 8.13 7.62 3.82
C ALA A 38 8.40 6.83 5.10
N VAL A 39 7.36 6.45 5.84
CA VAL A 39 7.45 5.57 7.01
C VAL A 39 7.92 4.18 6.60
N VAL A 40 7.30 3.58 5.59
CA VAL A 40 7.69 2.28 5.05
C VAL A 40 9.11 2.35 4.48
N ARG A 41 9.45 3.37 3.69
CA ARG A 41 10.77 3.53 3.06
C ARG A 41 11.88 3.78 4.08
N ARG A 42 11.62 4.55 5.15
CA ARG A 42 12.57 4.67 6.26
C ARG A 42 12.76 3.33 6.97
N GLY A 43 11.66 2.64 7.27
CA GLY A 43 11.76 1.32 7.88
C GLY A 43 12.50 0.33 6.98
N LEU A 44 12.27 0.40 5.67
CA LEU A 44 12.87 -0.49 4.67
C LEU A 44 14.37 -0.24 4.58
N ASN A 45 14.80 1.03 4.49
CA ASN A 45 16.21 1.41 4.55
C ASN A 45 16.87 0.96 5.86
N ARG A 46 16.14 1.02 6.99
CA ARG A 46 16.64 0.59 8.30
C ARG A 46 16.83 -0.93 8.35
N MET A 47 15.82 -1.66 7.88
CA MET A 47 15.79 -3.12 7.76
C MET A 47 16.89 -3.65 6.82
N GLU A 48 17.12 -2.97 5.69
CA GLU A 48 18.18 -3.31 4.72
C GLU A 48 19.60 -2.99 5.24
N GLY A 49 19.75 -1.97 6.09
CA GLY A 49 21.04 -1.56 6.63
C GLY A 49 21.43 -2.26 7.93
N THR A 50 20.79 -1.87 9.03
CA THR A 50 21.16 -2.27 10.40
C THR A 50 20.19 -3.27 11.03
N GLY A 51 19.08 -3.56 10.35
CA GLY A 51 17.92 -4.20 10.96
C GLY A 51 16.99 -3.16 11.61
N ILE A 52 15.69 -3.46 11.61
CA ILE A 52 14.64 -2.64 12.23
C ILE A 52 14.05 -3.39 13.43
N ARG A 53 13.88 -2.69 14.56
CA ARG A 53 13.38 -3.26 15.82
C ARG A 53 11.92 -2.90 16.08
N GLU A 54 11.27 -3.70 16.91
CA GLU A 54 9.94 -3.39 17.42
C GLU A 54 9.95 -2.04 18.17
N GLY A 55 8.93 -1.23 17.93
CA GLY A 55 8.86 0.16 18.42
C GLY A 55 9.54 1.19 17.50
N GLU A 56 10.39 0.78 16.53
CA GLU A 56 10.93 1.72 15.55
C GLU A 56 9.89 2.11 14.49
N ARG A 57 10.00 3.35 13.99
CA ARG A 57 9.04 3.92 13.05
C ARG A 57 9.09 3.16 11.71
N GLY A 58 7.99 2.50 11.37
CA GLY A 58 7.84 1.71 10.15
C GLY A 58 7.85 0.20 10.36
N TYR A 59 8.21 -0.28 11.56
CA TYR A 59 8.24 -1.71 11.91
C TYR A 59 6.89 -2.38 11.70
N GLY A 60 5.82 -1.88 12.35
CA GLY A 60 4.50 -2.50 12.28
C GLY A 60 3.89 -2.49 10.88
N GLN A 61 4.17 -1.47 10.07
CA GLN A 61 3.74 -1.43 8.67
C GLN A 61 4.50 -2.47 7.84
N LEU A 62 5.81 -2.59 8.03
CA LEU A 62 6.63 -3.58 7.33
C LEU A 62 6.25 -5.00 7.69
N LYS A 63 6.05 -5.31 8.98
CA LYS A 63 5.58 -6.61 9.46
C LYS A 63 4.32 -7.04 8.71
N LYS A 64 3.28 -6.21 8.72
CA LYS A 64 2.01 -6.47 8.01
C LYS A 64 2.18 -6.65 6.50
N ILE A 65 3.04 -5.85 5.87
CA ILE A 65 3.28 -5.97 4.42
C ILE A 65 3.99 -7.29 4.10
N LEU A 66 5.02 -7.64 4.87
CA LEU A 66 5.79 -8.85 4.66
C LEU A 66 4.92 -10.08 4.93
N GLU A 67 4.19 -10.12 6.04
CA GLU A 67 3.21 -11.18 6.33
C GLU A 67 2.20 -11.37 5.18
N ALA A 68 1.63 -10.27 4.67
CA ALA A 68 0.68 -10.31 3.56
C ALA A 68 1.30 -10.68 2.20
N HIS A 69 2.61 -10.53 2.02
CA HIS A 69 3.29 -10.85 0.77
C HIS A 69 3.85 -12.27 0.76
N TYR A 70 4.41 -12.69 1.88
CA TYR A 70 4.89 -14.05 2.10
C TYR A 70 3.73 -15.01 2.46
N ASN A 71 2.53 -14.49 2.75
CA ASN A 71 1.36 -15.26 3.16
C ASN A 71 1.65 -16.14 4.39
N VAL A 72 2.32 -15.55 5.37
CA VAL A 72 2.70 -16.17 6.65
C VAL A 72 2.39 -15.20 7.78
N GLU A 73 2.06 -15.75 8.94
CA GLU A 73 2.01 -14.99 10.18
C GLU A 73 3.38 -15.05 10.83
N PHE A 74 3.94 -13.89 11.18
CA PHE A 74 5.22 -13.89 11.88
C PHE A 74 5.00 -14.31 13.32
N PRO A 75 5.99 -15.01 13.94
CA PRO A 75 5.92 -15.31 15.35
C PRO A 75 5.67 -14.04 16.20
N PRO A 76 4.89 -14.15 17.29
CA PRO A 76 4.52 -12.99 18.11
C PRO A 76 5.71 -12.39 18.87
N ASP A 77 6.76 -13.18 19.06
CA ASP A 77 8.03 -12.88 19.73
C ASP A 77 9.08 -12.24 18.81
N VAL A 78 8.75 -11.98 17.54
CA VAL A 78 9.68 -11.27 16.64
C VAL A 78 9.87 -9.83 17.12
N TRP A 79 11.09 -9.53 17.57
CA TRP A 79 11.49 -8.22 18.09
C TRP A 79 12.32 -7.42 17.08
N ALA A 80 12.90 -8.07 16.06
CA ALA A 80 13.63 -7.39 15.00
C ALA A 80 13.52 -8.11 13.64
N MET A 81 13.68 -7.33 12.57
CA MET A 81 13.72 -7.81 11.18
C MET A 81 14.94 -7.24 10.47
N ARG A 82 15.64 -8.07 9.68
CA ARG A 82 16.78 -7.62 8.87
C ARG A 82 16.80 -8.33 7.52
N VAL A 83 17.17 -7.60 6.46
CA VAL A 83 17.49 -8.24 5.17
C VAL A 83 18.92 -8.75 5.23
N GLY A 84 19.11 -10.01 4.86
CA GLY A 84 20.44 -10.59 4.71
C GLY A 84 20.55 -11.40 3.42
N PHE A 85 21.79 -11.66 3.01
CA PHE A 85 22.09 -12.49 1.87
C PHE A 85 22.25 -13.94 2.33
N TYR A 86 21.41 -14.83 1.78
CA TYR A 86 21.63 -16.25 1.96
C TYR A 86 22.63 -16.73 0.89
N THR A 87 23.87 -16.97 1.31
CA THR A 87 25.00 -17.26 0.42
C THR A 87 25.20 -18.74 0.11
N MET A 88 24.39 -19.65 0.65
CA MET A 88 24.53 -21.10 0.38
C MET A 88 23.88 -21.56 -0.95
N SER A 89 23.25 -20.67 -1.71
CA SER A 89 22.71 -20.96 -3.05
C SER A 89 23.66 -20.49 -4.16
N LYS A 90 23.75 -21.25 -5.26
CA LYS A 90 24.48 -20.87 -6.50
C LYS A 90 23.96 -19.55 -7.09
N TYR A 91 22.71 -19.19 -6.77
CA TYR A 91 22.10 -17.89 -7.04
C TYR A 91 21.75 -17.27 -5.69
N GLY A 92 22.64 -16.43 -5.15
CA GLY A 92 22.39 -15.76 -3.87
C GLY A 92 21.07 -14.99 -3.92
N TYR A 93 20.18 -15.25 -2.96
CA TYR A 93 18.91 -14.56 -2.83
C TYR A 93 18.87 -13.75 -1.53
N GLU A 94 18.19 -12.61 -1.57
CA GLU A 94 17.96 -11.77 -0.39
C GLU A 94 16.76 -12.35 0.38
N THR A 95 16.97 -12.66 1.66
CA THR A 95 15.92 -13.13 2.57
C THR A 95 15.77 -12.18 3.74
N VAL A 96 14.57 -12.15 4.30
CA VAL A 96 14.33 -11.47 5.58
C VAL A 96 14.58 -12.46 6.71
N TYR A 97 15.41 -12.06 7.65
CA TYR A 97 15.66 -12.74 8.91
C TYR A 97 14.79 -12.10 10.00
N LEU A 98 14.09 -12.95 10.75
CA LEU A 98 13.27 -12.58 11.89
C LEU A 98 14.01 -13.01 13.16
N PHE A 99 14.27 -12.08 14.06
CA PHE A 99 14.91 -12.37 15.34
C PHE A 99 13.82 -12.54 16.40
N THR A 100 13.80 -13.69 17.06
CA THR A 100 12.77 -14.08 18.04
C THR A 100 13.25 -13.97 19.49
N ASP A 101 14.56 -13.87 19.70
CA ASP A 101 15.15 -13.76 21.05
C ASP A 101 16.05 -12.52 21.12
N PRO A 102 15.78 -11.55 22.02
CA PRO A 102 16.60 -10.35 22.16
C PRO A 102 17.94 -10.58 22.86
N ASP A 103 18.07 -11.68 23.60
CA ASP A 103 19.30 -12.04 24.32
C ASP A 103 20.20 -12.98 23.49
N ASP A 104 19.67 -13.53 22.40
CA ASP A 104 20.35 -14.49 21.52
C ASP A 104 20.10 -14.16 20.03
N GLU A 105 21.01 -13.37 19.43
CA GLU A 105 20.93 -12.97 18.01
C GLU A 105 21.10 -14.15 17.03
N ASP A 106 21.58 -15.31 17.49
CA ASP A 106 21.73 -16.51 16.66
C ASP A 106 20.37 -17.23 16.47
N LYS A 107 19.39 -16.97 17.33
CA LYS A 107 17.99 -17.42 17.15
C LYS A 107 17.26 -16.53 16.15
N GLN A 108 17.52 -16.83 14.88
CA GLN A 108 16.88 -16.20 13.75
C GLN A 108 16.13 -17.21 12.88
N VAL A 109 14.95 -16.80 12.40
CA VAL A 109 14.16 -17.55 11.43
C VAL A 109 14.34 -16.87 10.06
N ALA A 110 14.86 -17.60 9.09
CA ALA A 110 14.99 -17.11 7.72
C ALA A 110 13.71 -17.39 6.94
N LEU A 111 12.96 -16.34 6.58
CA LEU A 111 11.68 -16.50 5.85
C LEU A 111 11.82 -17.35 4.58
N GLY A 112 12.89 -17.15 3.80
CA GLY A 112 13.10 -17.85 2.54
C GLY A 112 13.54 -19.32 2.67
N LYS A 113 14.01 -19.75 3.84
CA LYS A 113 14.56 -21.09 4.06
C LYS A 113 13.67 -21.92 4.98
N ASP A 114 13.32 -21.36 6.14
CA ASP A 114 12.68 -22.09 7.23
C ASP A 114 11.16 -22.12 7.09
N LEU A 115 10.59 -21.17 6.34
CA LEU A 115 9.15 -21.13 6.01
C LEU A 115 8.83 -21.62 4.59
N GLY A 116 9.85 -22.09 3.84
CA GLY A 116 9.67 -22.74 2.53
C GLY A 116 9.19 -21.82 1.39
N LEU A 117 9.35 -20.50 1.55
CA LEU A 117 8.91 -19.53 0.55
C LEU A 117 10.08 -19.08 -0.30
N ASP A 118 10.12 -19.57 -1.53
CA ASP A 118 11.13 -19.28 -2.56
C ASP A 118 11.02 -17.84 -3.12
N VAL A 119 10.64 -16.87 -2.28
CA VAL A 119 10.35 -15.50 -2.67
C VAL A 119 11.54 -14.62 -2.29
N ASP A 120 12.38 -14.32 -3.28
CA ASP A 120 13.43 -13.31 -3.18
C ASP A 120 12.81 -11.97 -2.75
N TYR A 121 13.37 -11.37 -1.70
CA TYR A 121 12.97 -10.06 -1.18
C TYR A 121 12.86 -8.98 -2.27
N ARG A 122 13.64 -9.09 -3.35
CA ARG A 122 13.58 -8.18 -4.51
C ARG A 122 12.21 -8.21 -5.22
N VAL A 123 11.55 -9.35 -5.26
CA VAL A 123 10.19 -9.51 -5.82
C VAL A 123 9.18 -8.79 -4.93
N VAL A 124 9.33 -8.93 -3.61
CA VAL A 124 8.50 -8.25 -2.61
C VAL A 124 8.60 -6.74 -2.73
N LYS A 125 9.82 -6.23 -2.90
CA LYS A 125 10.11 -4.80 -3.10
C LYS A 125 9.42 -4.24 -4.35
N LYS A 126 9.42 -4.99 -5.46
CA LYS A 126 8.72 -4.59 -6.70
C LYS A 126 7.19 -4.63 -6.53
N GLY A 127 6.65 -5.68 -5.93
CA GLY A 127 5.19 -5.84 -5.74
C GLY A 127 4.57 -4.75 -4.86
N LEU A 128 5.33 -4.27 -3.88
CA LEU A 128 4.96 -3.13 -3.02
C LEU A 128 4.70 -1.85 -3.81
N GLN A 129 5.55 -1.54 -4.79
CA GLN A 129 5.40 -0.34 -5.63
C GLN A 129 4.16 -0.44 -6.53
N THR A 130 3.95 -1.60 -7.17
CA THR A 130 2.82 -1.80 -8.10
C THR A 130 1.46 -1.71 -7.42
N ARG A 131 1.32 -2.20 -6.17
CA ARG A 131 0.06 -2.09 -5.42
C ARG A 131 -0.31 -0.62 -5.12
N LEU A 132 0.69 0.22 -4.84
CA LEU A 132 0.48 1.64 -4.56
C LEU A 132 0.02 2.39 -5.82
N ASP A 133 0.63 2.11 -6.96
CA ASP A 133 0.27 2.72 -8.23
C ASP A 133 -1.17 2.34 -8.66
N ARG A 134 -1.58 1.08 -8.44
CA ARG A 134 -2.94 0.62 -8.74
C ARG A 134 -4.01 1.31 -7.88
N GLN A 135 -3.76 1.50 -6.59
CA GLN A 135 -4.71 2.20 -5.72
C GLN A 135 -4.90 3.66 -6.13
N GLN A 136 -3.83 4.34 -6.55
CA GLN A 136 -3.91 5.70 -7.09
C GLN A 136 -4.70 5.76 -8.40
N ALA A 137 -4.46 4.80 -9.30
CA ALA A 137 -5.20 4.70 -10.56
C ALA A 137 -6.70 4.48 -10.32
N PHE A 138 -7.06 3.63 -9.35
CA PHE A 138 -8.45 3.36 -8.99
C PHE A 138 -9.18 4.61 -8.44
N ILE A 139 -8.56 5.34 -7.51
CA ILE A 139 -9.17 6.55 -6.93
C ILE A 139 -9.40 7.63 -8.00
N ARG A 140 -8.42 7.82 -8.90
CA ARG A 140 -8.58 8.73 -10.04
C ARG A 140 -9.69 8.28 -10.98
N GLY A 141 -9.74 6.98 -11.30
CA GLY A 141 -10.79 6.39 -12.13
C GLY A 141 -12.18 6.63 -11.56
N ALA A 142 -12.35 6.46 -10.24
CA ALA A 142 -13.61 6.77 -9.55
C ALA A 142 -13.99 8.25 -9.65
N GLY A 143 -13.01 9.16 -9.52
CA GLY A 143 -13.23 10.60 -9.72
C GLY A 143 -13.70 10.95 -11.14
N PHE A 144 -13.09 10.36 -12.16
CA PHE A 144 -13.52 10.55 -13.55
C PHE A 144 -14.90 9.95 -13.84
N LEU A 145 -15.24 8.82 -13.21
CA LEU A 145 -16.58 8.22 -13.30
C LEU A 145 -17.65 9.14 -12.72
N LEU A 146 -17.39 9.78 -11.58
CA LEU A 146 -18.30 10.74 -10.96
C LEU A 146 -18.52 12.00 -11.83
N LEU A 147 -17.45 12.53 -12.44
CA LEU A 147 -17.58 13.62 -13.43
C LEU A 147 -18.35 13.19 -14.67
N GLY A 148 -18.06 12.01 -15.21
CA GLY A 148 -18.75 11.51 -16.40
C GLY A 148 -20.24 11.31 -16.14
N THR A 149 -20.60 10.73 -14.99
CA THR A 149 -22.00 10.52 -14.60
C THR A 149 -22.71 11.83 -14.26
N GLY A 150 -22.04 12.77 -13.60
CA GLY A 150 -22.59 14.10 -13.31
C GLY A 150 -22.90 14.90 -14.58
N PHE A 151 -21.94 14.92 -15.52
CA PHE A 151 -22.11 15.55 -16.82
C PHE A 151 -23.25 14.92 -17.66
N ILE A 152 -23.32 13.57 -17.71
CA ILE A 152 -24.41 12.87 -18.43
C ILE A 152 -25.76 13.18 -17.79
N SER A 153 -25.85 13.19 -16.45
CA SER A 153 -27.09 13.54 -15.73
C SER A 153 -27.58 14.95 -16.08
N GLN A 154 -26.67 15.91 -16.23
CA GLN A 154 -27.01 17.28 -16.64
C GLN A 154 -27.45 17.36 -18.11
N ILE A 155 -26.86 16.57 -19.01
CA ILE A 155 -27.31 16.47 -20.41
C ILE A 155 -28.74 15.92 -20.46
N VAL A 156 -29.01 14.82 -19.76
CA VAL A 156 -30.35 14.21 -19.70
C VAL A 156 -31.35 15.17 -19.08
N ALA A 157 -30.97 15.90 -18.02
CA ALA A 157 -31.80 16.94 -17.44
C ALA A 157 -32.18 18.02 -18.46
N ARG A 158 -31.24 18.45 -19.31
CA ARG A 158 -31.49 19.45 -20.37
C ARG A 158 -32.35 18.94 -21.52
N LEU A 159 -32.37 17.63 -21.77
CA LEU A 159 -33.19 17.03 -22.84
C LEU A 159 -34.63 16.75 -22.41
N ILE A 160 -34.88 16.64 -21.09
CA ILE A 160 -36.21 16.38 -20.51
C ILE A 160 -36.96 17.70 -20.21
N VAL A 161 -36.24 18.82 -20.09
CA VAL A 161 -36.81 20.19 -20.03
C VAL A 161 -37.30 20.61 -21.40
#